data_AF-A0A6H1L8P9-F1
#
_entry.id   AF-A0A6H1L8P9-F1
#
_cell.length_a   1.000
_cell.length_b   1.000
_cell.length_c   1.000
_cell.angle_alpha   90.00
_cell.angle_beta   90.00
_cell.angle_gamma   90.00
#
_symmetry.space_group_name_H-M   'P 1'
#
loop_
_entity.id
_entity.type
_entity.pdbx_description
1 polymer ?
#
loop_
_entity_poly.entity_id
_entity_poly.type
_entity_poly.pdbx_seq_one_letter_code
_entity_poly.pdbx_strand_id
1 'polypeptide(L)'
;MPLLPPIGAEIPCSMLAINSPLKIRDSLVTVDFRGGIKHRVDVNPNDPINSVRMRTVGFKISAELPSANGDGAGTITIEQNDVDVDPQSLLRIAQSFPPKYESTMILPFTMVIEQPGNGDGPLILTTKDPAKLIGHLTQYPPKGDLYQLQSPVELVDLENPDITVATLQKLPVKIGGL
;
A
#
# COMPACT_ATOMS: atom_id res chain seq x y z
N MET A 1 11.04 -12.87 24.77
CA MET A 1 11.46 -12.14 23.57
C MET A 1 10.63 -10.86 23.47
N PRO A 2 11.20 -9.73 23.04
CA PRO A 2 10.41 -8.53 22.78
C PRO A 2 9.33 -8.84 21.74
N LEU A 3 8.10 -8.36 21.95
CA LEU A 3 6.96 -8.59 21.06
C LEU A 3 7.01 -7.68 19.82
N LEU A 4 7.65 -6.52 19.93
CA LEU A 4 7.81 -5.55 18.86
C LEU A 4 9.20 -5.71 18.20
N PRO A 5 9.32 -5.40 16.90
CA PRO A 5 10.62 -5.39 16.24
C PRO A 5 11.52 -4.29 16.83
N PRO A 6 12.86 -4.46 16.75
CA PRO A 6 13.78 -3.49 17.31
C PRO A 6 13.75 -2.17 16.53
N ILE A 7 13.91 -1.06 17.25
CA ILE A 7 14.05 0.28 16.66
C ILE A 7 15.25 0.31 15.69
N GLY A 8 15.08 0.98 14.56
CA GLY A 8 16.06 1.08 13.48
C GLY A 8 16.08 -0.12 12.53
N ALA A 9 15.37 -1.21 12.84
CA ALA A 9 15.29 -2.36 11.94
C ALA A 9 14.58 -2.00 10.63
N GLU A 10 15.16 -2.41 9.52
CA GLU A 10 14.50 -2.41 8.21
C GLU A 10 13.91 -3.80 7.94
N ILE A 11 12.61 -3.83 7.66
CA ILE A 11 11.84 -5.06 7.55
C ILE A 11 11.20 -5.07 6.15
N PRO A 12 11.80 -5.79 5.19
CA PRO A 12 11.21 -5.99 3.88
C PRO A 12 10.07 -7.03 3.95
N CYS A 13 9.00 -6.74 3.24
CA CYS A 13 7.82 -7.60 3.13
C CYS A 13 7.38 -7.68 1.67
N SER A 14 6.98 -8.89 1.25
CA SER A 14 6.23 -9.11 0.02
C SER A 14 4.80 -8.61 0.15
N MET A 15 4.21 -8.18 -0.97
CA MET A 15 2.81 -7.79 -1.08
C MET A 15 2.17 -8.49 -2.28
N LEU A 16 1.01 -9.10 -2.04
CA LEU A 16 0.19 -9.72 -3.06
C LEU A 16 -1.27 -9.32 -2.86
N ALA A 17 -1.80 -8.46 -3.73
CA ALA A 17 -3.22 -8.08 -3.71
C ALA A 17 -3.92 -8.66 -4.93
N ILE A 18 -4.90 -9.54 -4.71
CA ILE A 18 -5.62 -10.24 -5.78
C ILE A 18 -7.03 -9.67 -5.88
N ASN A 19 -7.55 -9.57 -7.10
CA ASN A 19 -8.88 -9.06 -7.40
C ASN A 19 -9.12 -7.63 -6.87
N SER A 20 -8.16 -6.73 -7.09
CA SER A 20 -8.28 -5.34 -6.64
C SER A 20 -9.10 -4.53 -7.66
N PRO A 21 -10.30 -4.05 -7.31
CA PRO A 21 -11.13 -3.26 -8.21
C PRO A 21 -10.61 -1.82 -8.27
N LEU A 22 -10.27 -1.40 -9.49
CA LEU A 22 -9.81 -0.06 -9.82
C LEU A 22 -10.77 0.55 -10.83
N LYS A 23 -11.43 1.64 -10.43
CA LYS A 23 -12.23 2.45 -11.35
C LYS A 23 -11.33 3.53 -11.94
N ILE A 24 -11.18 3.55 -13.26
CA ILE A 24 -10.44 4.59 -14.00
C ILE A 24 -11.47 5.34 -14.84
N ARG A 25 -11.76 6.60 -14.49
CA ARG A 25 -12.88 7.37 -15.05
C ARG A 25 -14.17 6.56 -14.94
N ASP A 26 -14.76 6.13 -16.06
CA ASP A 26 -16.00 5.34 -16.08
C ASP A 26 -15.79 3.83 -16.20
N SER A 27 -14.54 3.38 -16.38
CA SER A 27 -14.21 1.97 -16.58
C SER A 27 -13.79 1.30 -15.26
N LEU A 28 -14.43 0.19 -14.93
CA LEU A 28 -14.02 -0.66 -13.81
C LEU A 28 -13.15 -1.82 -14.33
N VAL A 29 -11.93 -1.93 -13.81
CA VAL A 29 -11.03 -3.05 -14.06
C VAL A 29 -10.70 -3.75 -12.74
N THR A 30 -10.41 -5.03 -12.83
CA THR A 30 -9.94 -5.83 -11.70
C THR A 30 -8.52 -6.27 -12.00
N VAL A 31 -7.59 -5.97 -11.10
CA VAL A 31 -6.16 -6.21 -11.31
C VAL A 31 -5.51 -6.88 -10.10
N ASP A 32 -4.43 -7.60 -10.37
CA ASP A 32 -3.63 -8.29 -9.36
C ASP A 32 -2.28 -7.58 -9.19
N PHE A 33 -2.09 -6.97 -8.02
CA PHE A 33 -0.84 -6.29 -7.69
C PHE A 33 0.16 -7.23 -7.03
N ARG A 34 1.42 -7.12 -7.43
CA ARG A 34 2.57 -7.83 -6.87
C ARG A 34 3.71 -6.88 -6.62
N GLY A 35 4.46 -7.11 -5.55
CA GLY A 35 5.66 -6.34 -5.25
C GLY A 35 6.01 -6.42 -3.77
N GLY A 36 6.36 -5.29 -3.17
CA GLY A 36 6.72 -5.27 -1.77
C GLY A 36 6.72 -3.90 -1.13
N ILE A 37 6.90 -3.93 0.17
CA ILE A 37 7.06 -2.77 1.05
C ILE A 37 8.20 -3.04 2.01
N LYS A 38 8.95 -2.00 2.37
CA LYS A 38 9.99 -2.03 3.38
C LYS A 38 9.67 -0.97 4.42
N HIS A 39 9.64 -1.39 5.68
CA HIS A 39 9.47 -0.48 6.80
C HIS A 39 10.74 -0.36 7.62
N ARG A 40 11.08 0.88 8.03
CA ARG A 40 11.99 1.13 9.13
C ARG A 40 11.19 1.34 10.41
N VAL A 41 11.63 0.70 11.49
CA VAL A 41 10.99 0.79 12.80
C VAL A 41 11.49 2.04 13.53
N ASP A 42 10.59 2.96 13.83
CA ASP A 42 10.88 4.18 14.59
C ASP A 42 10.17 4.11 15.97
N VAL A 43 10.68 4.85 16.97
CA VAL A 43 10.06 4.91 18.30
C VAL A 43 8.67 5.55 18.19
N ASN A 44 7.65 5.01 18.85
CA ASN A 44 6.42 5.76 19.09
C ASN A 44 6.55 6.55 20.41
N PRO A 45 6.75 7.88 20.39
CA PRO A 45 6.94 8.66 21.61
C PRO A 45 5.70 8.65 22.51
N ASN A 46 4.51 8.40 21.95
CA ASN A 46 3.25 8.44 22.68
C ASN A 46 2.92 7.12 23.39
N ASP A 47 3.47 6.00 22.94
CA ASP A 47 3.25 4.66 23.52
C ASP A 47 4.40 3.71 23.14
N PRO A 48 5.64 3.96 23.63
CA PRO A 48 6.84 3.27 23.20
C PRO A 48 6.93 1.82 23.68
N ILE A 49 6.09 1.43 24.64
CA ILE A 49 6.07 0.08 25.20
C ILE A 49 5.17 -0.83 24.38
N ASN A 50 3.99 -0.33 23.97
CA ASN A 50 2.98 -1.17 23.32
C ASN A 50 2.92 -0.95 21.80
N SER A 51 3.72 -0.04 21.25
CA SER A 51 3.71 0.21 19.81
C SER A 51 5.00 0.83 19.29
N VAL A 52 5.20 0.68 17.98
CA VAL A 52 6.27 1.32 17.21
C VAL A 52 5.68 2.02 15.99
N ARG A 53 6.37 3.07 15.53
CA ARG A 53 6.06 3.73 14.26
C ARG A 53 6.72 2.95 13.12
N MET A 54 6.02 2.85 12.00
CA MET A 54 6.49 2.10 10.84
C MET A 54 6.71 3.08 9.69
N ARG A 55 7.94 3.55 9.51
CA ARG A 55 8.27 4.42 8.38
C ARG A 55 8.36 3.59 7.11
N THR A 56 7.60 3.93 6.08
CA THR A 56 7.80 3.33 4.76
C THR A 56 9.08 3.92 4.16
N VAL A 57 10.05 3.07 3.85
CA VAL A 57 11.34 3.45 3.23
C VAL A 57 11.55 2.79 1.87
N GLY A 58 10.53 2.09 1.39
CA GLY A 58 10.42 1.57 0.04
C GLY A 58 9.05 0.94 -0.14
N PHE A 59 8.35 1.29 -1.19
CA PHE A 59 7.06 0.68 -1.53
C PHE A 59 6.89 0.72 -3.04
N LYS A 60 6.68 -0.47 -3.62
CA LYS A 60 6.40 -0.61 -5.03
C LYS A 60 5.59 -1.88 -5.27
N ILE A 61 4.42 -1.74 -5.89
CA ILE A 61 3.62 -2.85 -6.39
C ILE A 61 3.18 -2.55 -7.81
N SER A 62 3.08 -3.57 -8.65
CA SER A 62 2.68 -3.44 -10.05
C SER A 62 1.65 -4.48 -10.44
N ALA A 63 0.83 -4.14 -11.43
CA ALA A 63 -0.16 -5.03 -12.02
C ALA A 63 -0.18 -4.87 -13.55
N GLU A 64 -0.64 -5.90 -14.24
CA GLU A 64 -0.95 -5.84 -15.66
C GLU A 64 -2.42 -5.47 -15.86
N LEU A 65 -2.67 -4.58 -16.82
CA LEU A 65 -4.02 -4.30 -17.31
C LEU A 65 -4.43 -5.37 -18.32
N PRO A 66 -5.70 -5.79 -18.32
CA PRO A 66 -6.19 -6.70 -19.36
C PRO A 66 -6.03 -6.05 -20.74
N SER A 67 -5.47 -6.80 -21.70
CA SER A 67 -5.38 -6.35 -23.10
C SER A 67 -6.80 -6.29 -23.69
N ALA A 68 -7.17 -5.13 -24.22
CA ALA A 68 -8.49 -4.95 -24.82
C ALA A 68 -8.58 -5.57 -26.23
N ASN A 69 -7.47 -5.62 -27.00
CA ASN A 69 -7.52 -5.94 -28.45
C ASN A 69 -6.24 -6.60 -29.03
N GLY A 70 -5.38 -7.24 -28.23
CA GLY A 70 -4.16 -7.89 -28.73
C GLY A 70 -2.96 -6.95 -28.93
N ASP A 71 -3.18 -5.63 -28.84
CA ASP A 71 -2.12 -4.67 -28.49
C ASP A 71 -1.70 -4.92 -27.04
N GLY A 72 -0.40 -4.81 -26.75
CA GLY A 72 0.22 -5.30 -25.51
C GLY A 72 -0.52 -4.95 -24.21
N ALA A 73 -0.35 -5.76 -23.17
CA ALA A 73 -0.94 -5.48 -21.85
C ALA A 73 -0.39 -4.16 -21.30
N GLY A 74 -1.27 -3.26 -20.90
CA GLY A 74 -0.87 -2.06 -20.15
C GLY A 74 -0.34 -2.41 -18.77
N THR A 75 0.31 -1.47 -18.10
CA THR A 75 0.83 -1.67 -16.74
C THR A 75 0.28 -0.63 -15.79
N ILE A 76 0.15 -1.02 -14.52
CA ILE A 76 -0.09 -0.10 -13.41
C ILE A 76 1.08 -0.27 -12.46
N THR A 77 1.74 0.81 -12.09
CA THR A 77 2.74 0.85 -11.02
C THR A 77 2.25 1.77 -9.91
N ILE A 78 2.26 1.28 -8.67
CA ILE A 78 2.04 2.09 -7.48
C ILE A 78 3.36 2.15 -6.70
N GLU A 79 3.83 3.35 -6.38
CA GLU A 79 5.06 3.56 -5.63
C GLU A 79 4.98 4.73 -4.63
N GLN A 80 5.87 4.69 -3.65
CA GLN A 80 5.95 5.71 -2.59
C GLN A 80 6.15 7.12 -3.17
N ASN A 81 5.42 8.11 -2.63
CA ASN A 81 5.61 9.53 -2.99
C ASN A 81 6.93 10.10 -2.45
N ASP A 82 7.10 10.07 -1.12
CA ASP A 82 8.25 10.68 -0.43
C ASP A 82 8.61 9.84 0.81
N VAL A 83 9.90 9.70 1.08
CA VAL A 83 10.50 8.96 2.20
C VAL A 83 10.68 9.82 3.46
N ASP A 84 10.66 11.15 3.32
CA ASP A 84 10.96 12.09 4.39
C ASP A 84 9.74 12.55 5.21
N VAL A 85 8.55 12.04 4.87
CA VAL A 85 7.32 12.31 5.63
C VAL A 85 7.34 11.59 6.99
N ASP A 86 6.80 12.24 8.02
CA ASP A 86 6.66 11.66 9.35
C ASP A 86 5.88 10.33 9.31
N PRO A 87 6.34 9.27 10.00
CA PRO A 87 5.74 7.96 9.92
C PRO A 87 4.37 7.95 10.59
N GLN A 88 3.33 7.87 9.77
CA GLN A 88 1.95 7.78 10.24
C GLN A 88 1.52 6.34 10.54
N SER A 89 2.17 5.35 9.93
CA SER A 89 1.87 3.92 10.16
C SER A 89 2.30 3.45 11.54
N LEU A 90 1.58 2.48 12.08
CA LEU A 90 1.69 1.99 13.46
C LEU A 90 1.63 0.46 13.50
N LEU A 91 2.52 -0.15 14.28
CA LEU A 91 2.35 -1.53 14.73
C LEU A 91 2.13 -1.50 16.24
N ARG A 92 0.99 -2.02 16.69
CA ARG A 92 0.57 -2.02 18.09
C ARG A 92 0.33 -3.43 18.61
N ILE A 93 0.74 -3.70 19.84
CA ILE A 93 0.35 -4.90 20.58
C ILE A 93 -1.12 -4.76 20.98
N ALA A 94 -1.98 -5.60 20.41
CA ALA A 94 -3.39 -5.68 20.79
C ALA A 94 -3.60 -6.67 21.96
N GLN A 95 -2.76 -7.71 22.03
CA GLN A 95 -2.80 -8.73 23.08
C GLN A 95 -1.39 -9.29 23.29
N SER A 96 -0.94 -9.44 24.54
CA SER A 96 0.42 -9.93 24.82
C SER A 96 0.54 -11.46 24.80
N PHE A 97 -0.52 -12.21 25.12
CA PHE A 97 -0.50 -13.68 25.12
C PHE A 97 -1.88 -14.33 24.85
N PRO A 98 -2.01 -15.24 23.86
CA PRO A 98 -1.12 -15.33 22.71
C PRO A 98 -0.96 -13.95 22.03
N PRO A 99 0.23 -13.65 21.46
CA PRO A 99 0.46 -12.35 20.84
C PRO A 99 -0.54 -12.05 19.72
N LYS A 100 -1.11 -10.85 19.75
CA LYS A 100 -1.86 -10.27 18.63
C LYS A 100 -1.42 -8.84 18.42
N TYR A 101 -1.41 -8.45 17.16
CA TYR A 101 -1.00 -7.11 16.74
C TYR A 101 -2.06 -6.51 15.84
N GLU A 102 -2.18 -5.19 15.93
CA GLU A 102 -2.85 -4.40 14.92
C GLU A 102 -1.78 -3.60 14.16
N SER A 103 -1.79 -3.73 12.85
CA SER A 103 -0.89 -3.01 11.96
C SER A 103 -1.72 -2.09 11.08
N THR A 104 -1.56 -0.78 11.29
CA THR A 104 -2.17 0.26 10.47
C THR A 104 -1.09 0.86 9.58
N MET A 105 -1.24 0.71 8.26
CA MET A 105 -0.38 1.35 7.27
C MET A 105 -1.10 2.56 6.68
N ILE A 106 -0.39 3.68 6.62
CA ILE A 106 -0.81 4.93 5.99
C ILE A 106 0.14 5.18 4.82
N LEU A 107 -0.38 5.09 3.60
CA LEU A 107 0.41 5.07 2.37
C LEU A 107 -0.05 6.19 1.42
N PRO A 108 0.59 7.36 1.42
CA PRO A 108 0.54 8.26 0.28
C PRO A 108 1.36 7.65 -0.86
N PHE A 109 0.82 7.63 -2.07
CA PHE A 109 1.49 7.01 -3.21
C PHE A 109 1.13 7.65 -4.54
N THR A 110 1.98 7.37 -5.52
CA THR A 110 1.77 7.71 -6.92
C THR A 110 1.41 6.43 -7.66
N MET A 111 0.42 6.53 -8.53
CA MET A 111 0.00 5.49 -9.45
C MET A 111 0.31 5.96 -10.87
N VAL A 112 1.10 5.17 -11.59
CA VAL A 112 1.40 5.37 -13.00
C VAL A 112 0.67 4.30 -13.79
N ILE A 113 -0.14 4.71 -14.77
CA ILE A 113 -0.88 3.83 -15.66
C ILE A 113 -0.34 4.01 -17.08
N GLU A 114 0.25 2.95 -17.63
CA GLU A 114 0.79 2.93 -18.99
C GLU A 114 -0.09 2.06 -19.88
N GLN A 115 -0.58 2.62 -20.98
CA GLN A 115 -1.33 1.89 -22.00
C GLN A 115 -0.62 2.00 -23.35
N PRO A 116 -0.16 0.90 -23.95
CA PRO A 116 0.43 0.93 -25.28
C PRO A 116 -0.62 1.33 -26.33
N GLY A 117 -0.23 2.14 -27.31
CA GLY A 117 -1.05 2.47 -28.49
C GLY A 117 -1.88 3.75 -28.42
N ASN A 118 -2.08 4.35 -27.24
CA ASN A 118 -2.93 5.56 -27.11
C ASN A 118 -2.22 6.89 -27.40
N GLY A 119 -0.89 6.92 -27.58
CA GLY A 119 -0.14 8.16 -27.92
C GLY A 119 -0.06 9.24 -26.83
N ASP A 120 -0.91 9.16 -25.80
CA ASP A 120 -1.09 10.19 -24.76
C ASP A 120 -0.10 10.11 -23.57
N GLY A 121 0.90 9.23 -23.63
CA GLY A 121 1.87 9.04 -22.55
C GLY A 121 1.28 8.38 -21.28
N PRO A 122 2.08 8.19 -20.22
CA PRO A 122 1.62 7.60 -18.97
C PRO A 122 0.66 8.53 -18.21
N LEU A 123 -0.42 7.98 -17.68
CA LEU A 123 -1.29 8.69 -16.74
C LEU A 123 -0.68 8.59 -15.33
N ILE A 124 -0.29 9.73 -14.75
CA ILE A 124 0.34 9.81 -13.43
C ILE A 124 -0.67 10.43 -12.46
N LEU A 125 -1.01 9.69 -11.41
CA LEU A 125 -1.98 10.10 -10.40
C LEU A 125 -1.37 10.00 -9.01
N THR A 126 -1.82 10.84 -8.09
CA THR A 126 -1.45 10.74 -6.67
C THR A 126 -2.68 10.56 -5.80
N THR A 127 -2.50 9.96 -4.63
CA THR A 127 -3.58 9.83 -3.65
C THR A 127 -4.03 11.21 -3.15
N LYS A 128 -5.33 11.49 -3.20
CA LYS A 128 -5.91 12.70 -2.59
C LYS A 128 -5.78 12.68 -1.07
N ASP A 129 -6.11 11.53 -0.49
CA ASP A 129 -5.87 11.18 0.91
C ASP A 129 -5.06 9.88 0.97
N PRO A 130 -4.11 9.73 1.91
CA PRO A 130 -3.33 8.52 2.04
C PRO A 130 -4.18 7.25 2.20
N ALA A 131 -3.78 6.18 1.53
CA ALA A 131 -4.43 4.89 1.70
C ALA A 131 -4.19 4.35 3.11
N LYS A 132 -5.27 3.95 3.79
CA LYS A 132 -5.20 3.33 5.11
C LYS A 132 -5.52 1.85 5.03
N LEU A 133 -4.52 1.00 5.29
CA LEU A 133 -4.68 -0.44 5.36
C LEU A 133 -4.57 -0.93 6.80
N ILE A 134 -5.45 -1.84 7.20
CA ILE A 134 -5.46 -2.43 8.55
C ILE A 134 -5.29 -3.94 8.43
N GLY A 135 -4.35 -4.49 9.19
CA GLY A 135 -4.13 -5.92 9.35
C GLY A 135 -4.17 -6.31 10.82
N HIS A 136 -4.79 -7.45 11.12
CA HIS A 136 -4.80 -8.06 12.45
C HIS A 136 -3.95 -9.32 12.41
N LEU A 137 -2.84 -9.30 13.16
CA LEU A 137 -1.76 -10.27 13.01
C LEU A 137 -1.61 -11.10 14.28
N THR A 138 -1.08 -12.31 14.12
CA THR A 138 -0.65 -13.16 15.24
C THR A 138 0.86 -13.10 15.48
N GLN A 139 1.61 -12.56 14.53
CA GLN A 139 3.05 -12.35 14.61
C GLN A 139 3.50 -11.20 13.70
N TYR A 140 4.68 -10.65 13.96
CA TYR A 140 5.34 -9.70 13.09
C TYR A 140 6.82 -10.12 12.89
N PRO A 141 7.39 -10.11 11.68
CA PRO A 141 6.76 -9.77 10.41
C PRO A 141 5.55 -10.66 10.07
N PRO A 142 4.60 -10.15 9.26
CA PRO A 142 3.42 -10.93 8.85
C PRO A 142 3.81 -12.19 8.08
N LYS A 143 2.94 -13.20 8.05
CA LYS A 143 3.15 -14.46 7.29
C LYS A 143 1.99 -14.72 6.32
N GLY A 144 1.80 -13.80 5.39
CA GLY A 144 0.69 -13.84 4.45
C GLY A 144 -0.63 -13.33 5.05
N ASP A 145 -0.57 -12.60 6.17
CA ASP A 145 -1.73 -12.01 6.81
C ASP A 145 -2.39 -10.99 5.87
N LEU A 146 -3.72 -10.92 5.93
CA LEU A 146 -4.52 -10.05 5.09
C LEU A 146 -4.61 -8.65 5.70
N TYR A 147 -4.35 -7.66 4.87
CA TYR A 147 -4.62 -6.25 5.13
C TYR A 147 -5.75 -5.78 4.23
N GLN A 148 -6.63 -4.97 4.79
CA GLN A 148 -7.77 -4.42 4.07
C GLN A 148 -7.71 -2.90 4.07
N LEU A 149 -8.05 -2.34 2.93
CA LEU A 149 -8.26 -0.91 2.79
C LEU A 149 -9.48 -0.48 3.61
N GLN A 150 -9.33 0.54 4.45
CA GLN A 150 -10.42 1.03 5.32
C GLN A 150 -11.52 1.73 4.49
N SER A 151 -11.15 2.42 3.42
CA SER A 151 -12.07 3.18 2.56
C SER A 151 -11.48 3.32 1.15
N PRO A 152 -12.30 3.43 0.09
CA PRO A 152 -11.81 3.67 -1.25
C PRO A 152 -10.82 4.84 -1.32
N VAL A 153 -9.80 4.72 -2.16
CA VAL A 153 -8.76 5.74 -2.31
C VAL A 153 -8.98 6.50 -3.61
N GLU A 154 -9.23 7.80 -3.49
CA GLU A 154 -9.33 8.72 -4.62
C GLU A 154 -7.94 9.09 -5.12
N LEU A 155 -7.77 9.04 -6.44
CA LEU A 155 -6.54 9.32 -7.16
C LEU A 155 -6.79 10.48 -8.11
N VAL A 156 -5.99 11.53 -7.98
CA VAL A 156 -6.13 12.80 -8.69
C VAL A 156 -4.89 13.08 -9.51
N ASP A 157 -5.06 13.88 -10.56
CA ASP A 157 -3.94 14.48 -11.27
C ASP A 157 -3.39 15.65 -10.44
N LEU A 158 -2.06 15.78 -10.33
CA LEU A 158 -1.43 16.89 -9.60
C LEU A 158 -1.74 18.25 -10.23
N GLU A 159 -1.94 18.30 -11.55
CA GLU A 159 -2.31 19.53 -12.25
C GLU A 159 -3.79 19.88 -12.07
N ASN A 160 -4.63 18.90 -11.74
CA ASN A 160 -6.08 19.06 -11.56
C ASN A 160 -6.59 18.32 -10.30
N PRO A 161 -6.18 18.75 -9.09
CA PRO A 161 -6.39 17.99 -7.86
C PRO A 161 -7.86 17.90 -7.40
N ASP A 162 -8.74 18.75 -7.93
CA ASP A 162 -10.17 18.74 -7.62
C ASP A 162 -10.94 17.63 -8.37
N ILE A 163 -10.30 16.98 -9.36
CA ILE A 163 -10.92 15.96 -10.21
C ILE A 163 -10.36 14.59 -9.87
N THR A 164 -11.20 13.72 -9.32
CA THR A 164 -10.87 12.31 -9.12
C THR A 164 -10.86 11.59 -10.48
N VAL A 165 -9.68 11.12 -10.89
CA VAL A 165 -9.47 10.42 -12.17
C VAL A 165 -9.61 8.91 -11.98
N ALA A 166 -9.15 8.38 -10.85
CA ALA A 166 -9.29 6.97 -10.53
C ALA A 166 -9.69 6.77 -9.06
N THR A 167 -10.25 5.59 -8.77
CA THR A 167 -10.60 5.16 -7.43
C THR A 167 -10.22 3.72 -7.22
N LEU A 168 -9.26 3.48 -6.33
CA LEU A 168 -8.95 2.14 -5.85
C LEU A 168 -9.98 1.76 -4.79
N GLN A 169 -10.95 0.93 -5.17
CA GLN A 169 -12.12 0.66 -4.33
C GLN A 169 -11.78 -0.28 -3.17
N LYS A 170 -10.93 -1.28 -3.44
CA LYS A 170 -10.42 -2.23 -2.44
C LYS A 170 -9.00 -2.63 -2.80
N LEU A 171 -8.21 -2.98 -1.78
CA LEU A 171 -6.87 -3.54 -1.95
C LEU A 171 -6.68 -4.66 -0.92
N PRO A 172 -7.24 -5.86 -1.14
CA PRO A 172 -7.10 -6.99 -0.23
C PRO A 172 -5.69 -7.59 -0.39
N VAL A 173 -4.74 -7.11 0.39
CA VAL A 173 -3.32 -7.46 0.22
C VAL A 173 -2.87 -8.46 1.29
N LYS A 174 -2.28 -9.57 0.85
CA LYS A 174 -1.52 -10.46 1.71
C LYS A 174 -0.10 -9.95 1.83
N ILE A 175 0.39 -9.84 3.05
CA ILE A 175 1.75 -9.36 3.33
C ILE A 175 2.54 -10.46 4.04
N GLY A 176 3.78 -10.69 3.61
CA GLY A 176 4.67 -11.68 4.21
C GLY A 176 6.08 -11.14 4.34
N GLY A 177 6.69 -11.27 5.52
CA GLY A 177 8.10 -10.93 5.74
C GLY A 177 9.03 -11.75 4.85
N LEU A 178 10.12 -11.13 4.41
CA LEU A 178 11.16 -11.73 3.55
C LEU A 178 12.40 -12.16 4.34
#